data_AF-A0A1M3DI30-F1
#
_entry.id   AF-A0A1M3DI30-F1
#
_cell.length_a   1.000
_cell.length_b   1.000
_cell.length_c   1.000
_cell.angle_alpha   90.00
_cell.angle_beta   90.00
_cell.angle_gamma   90.00
#
_symmetry.space_group_name_H-M   'P 1'
#
loop_
_entity.id
_entity.type
_entity.pdbx_description
1 polymer ?
#
loop_
_entity_poly.entity_id
_entity_poly.type
_entity_poly.pdbx_seq_one_letter_code
_entity_poly.pdbx_strand_id
1 'polypeptide(L)' 'MTRGEEIAARIGAARASAVAGRLAEAVRAALPDARVSRDGDAVTITARGAFSRLRWPGGLVR' A
#
# COMPACT_ATOMS: atom_id res chain seq x y z
N MET A 1 23.56 -7.18 8.54
CA MET A 1 22.43 -7.64 7.72
C MET A 1 22.89 -8.87 6.94
N THR A 2 22.23 -9.99 7.14
CA THR A 2 22.52 -11.27 6.50
C THR A 2 21.75 -11.40 5.18
N ARG A 3 22.20 -12.26 4.27
CA ARG A 3 21.50 -12.53 3.01
C ARG A 3 20.04 -12.99 3.22
N GLY A 4 19.76 -13.67 4.32
CA GLY A 4 18.41 -14.08 4.71
C GLY A 4 17.50 -12.89 5.06
N GLU A 5 18.02 -11.91 5.79
CA GLU A 5 17.29 -10.67 6.13
C GLU A 5 16.96 -9.85 4.87
N GLU A 6 17.88 -9.83 3.91
CA GLU A 6 17.66 -9.13 2.63
C GLU A 6 16.57 -9.77 1.78
N ILE A 7 16.55 -11.11 1.70
CA ILE A 7 15.50 -11.85 0.99
C ILE A 7 14.13 -11.64 1.66
N ALA A 8 14.08 -11.72 2.99
CA ALA A 8 12.84 -11.49 3.75
C ALA A 8 12.31 -10.06 3.52
N ALA A 9 13.18 -9.05 3.52
CA ALA A 9 12.81 -7.67 3.22
C ALA A 9 12.25 -7.51 1.80
N ARG A 10 12.85 -8.17 0.80
CA ARG A 10 12.38 -8.14 -0.59
C ARG A 10 11.01 -8.80 -0.76
N ILE A 11 10.79 -9.95 -0.11
CA ILE A 11 9.49 -10.64 -0.12
C ILE A 11 8.43 -9.77 0.58
N GLY A 12 8.76 -9.17 1.73
CA GLY A 12 7.87 -8.23 2.44
C GLY A 12 7.48 -7.04 1.58
N ALA A 13 8.43 -6.42 0.90
CA ALA A 13 8.19 -5.30 -0.02
C ALA A 13 7.29 -5.69 -1.21
N ALA A 14 7.53 -6.86 -1.82
CA ALA A 14 6.69 -7.36 -2.92
C ALA A 14 5.25 -7.60 -2.47
N ARG A 15 5.05 -8.16 -1.28
CA ARG A 15 3.72 -8.40 -0.70
C ARG A 15 2.99 -7.09 -0.37
N ALA A 16 3.68 -6.13 0.25
CA ALA A 16 3.12 -4.81 0.56
C ALA A 16 2.67 -4.08 -0.71
N SER A 17 3.49 -4.15 -1.76
CA SER A 17 3.17 -3.64 -3.09
C SER A 17 1.88 -4.28 -3.65
N ALA A 18 1.74 -5.61 -3.58
CA ALA A 18 0.53 -6.28 -4.06
C ALA A 18 -0.73 -5.86 -3.28
N VAL A 19 -0.63 -5.71 -1.95
CA VAL A 19 -1.74 -5.27 -1.09
C VAL A 19 -2.14 -3.82 -1.40
N ALA A 20 -1.16 -2.92 -1.53
CA ALA A 20 -1.40 -1.53 -1.90
C ALA A 20 -2.13 -1.41 -3.25
N GLY A 21 -1.79 -2.26 -4.22
CA GLY A 21 -2.50 -2.35 -5.50
C GLY A 21 -3.97 -2.75 -5.35
N ARG A 22 -4.24 -3.84 -4.62
CA ARG A 22 -5.63 -4.32 -4.39
C ARG A 22 -6.46 -3.29 -3.64
N LEU A 23 -5.88 -2.60 -2.65
CA LEU A 23 -6.57 -1.54 -1.93
C LEU A 23 -6.91 -0.37 -2.85
N ALA A 24 -5.96 0.07 -3.68
CA ALA A 24 -6.20 1.18 -4.59
C ALA A 24 -7.37 0.88 -5.54
N GLU A 25 -7.44 -0.34 -6.08
CA GLU A 25 -8.57 -0.78 -6.92
C GLU A 25 -9.89 -0.82 -6.15
N ALA A 26 -9.90 -1.40 -4.93
CA ALA A 26 -11.09 -1.45 -4.10
C ALA A 26 -11.62 -0.04 -3.73
N VAL A 27 -10.71 0.90 -3.45
CA VAL A 27 -11.06 2.29 -3.14
C VAL A 27 -11.61 3.00 -4.37
N ARG A 28 -11.03 2.81 -5.56
CA ARG A 28 -11.58 3.37 -6.81
C ARG A 28 -12.98 2.86 -7.11
N ALA A 29 -13.23 1.58 -6.84
CA ALA A 29 -14.55 0.98 -7.02
C ALA A 29 -15.59 1.51 -6.02
N ALA A 30 -15.20 1.71 -4.76
CA ALA A 30 -16.10 2.19 -3.71
C ALA A 30 -16.30 3.72 -3.71
N LEU A 31 -15.29 4.49 -4.16
CA LEU A 31 -15.26 5.94 -4.13
C LEU A 31 -14.79 6.47 -5.51
N PRO A 32 -15.67 6.51 -6.52
CA PRO A 32 -15.30 6.91 -7.88
C PRO A 32 -14.84 8.37 -7.98
N ASP A 33 -15.29 9.24 -7.07
CA ASP A 33 -14.87 10.65 -7.01
C ASP A 33 -13.57 10.87 -6.21
N ALA A 34 -13.00 9.81 -5.63
CA ALA A 34 -11.76 9.91 -4.87
C ALA A 34 -10.54 9.79 -5.80
N ARG A 35 -9.59 10.71 -5.63
CA ARG A 35 -8.27 10.59 -6.25
C ARG A 35 -7.42 9.62 -5.46
N VAL A 36 -7.07 8.49 -6.06
CA VAL A 36 -6.20 7.47 -5.47
C VAL A 36 -4.84 7.49 -6.16
N SER A 37 -3.78 7.77 -5.40
CA SER A 37 -2.39 7.69 -5.85
C SER A 37 -1.64 6.59 -5.10
N ARG A 38 -0.71 5.94 -5.78
CA ARG A 38 0.12 4.87 -5.21
C ARG A 38 1.59 5.20 -5.43
N ASP A 39 2.36 5.04 -4.36
CA ASP A 39 3.81 5.19 -4.36
C ASP A 39 4.42 4.03 -3.57
N GLY A 40 4.94 3.02 -4.29
CA GLY A 40 5.48 1.80 -3.67
C GLY A 40 4.47 1.05 -2.78
N ASP A 41 4.75 1.07 -1.48
CA ASP A 41 4.00 0.47 -0.36
C ASP A 41 3.00 1.45 0.30
N ALA A 42 2.86 2.65 -0.24
CA ALA A 42 1.94 3.68 0.23
C ALA A 42 0.79 3.91 -0.75
N VAL A 43 -0.40 4.14 -0.20
CA VAL A 43 -1.60 4.56 -0.92
C VAL A 43 -2.10 5.86 -0.31
N THR A 44 -2.28 6.87 -1.15
CA THR A 44 -2.86 8.15 -0.77
C THR A 44 -4.23 8.27 -1.40
N ILE A 45 -5.24 8.52 -0.55
CA ILE A 45 -6.63 8.66 -0.95
C ILE A 45 -7.07 10.07 -0.61
N THR A 46 -7.47 10.82 -1.63
CA THR A 46 -8.00 12.17 -1.50
C THR A 46 -9.44 12.19 -1.99
N ALA A 47 -10.39 12.42 -1.10
CA ALA A 47 -11.80 12.59 -1.41
C ALA A 47 -12.34 13.89 -0.79
N ARG A 48 -13.53 14.35 -1.21
CA ARG A 48 -14.19 15.49 -0.55
C ARG A 48 -14.40 15.15 0.93
N GLY A 49 -13.75 15.87 1.82
CA GLY A 49 -13.89 15.72 3.28
C GLY A 49 -13.07 14.59 3.92
N ALA A 50 -12.28 13.83 3.15
CA ALA A 50 -11.42 12.78 3.69
C ALA A 50 -10.04 12.78 3.02
N PHE A 51 -9.01 13.06 3.82
CA PHE A 51 -7.61 12.83 3.45
C PHE A 51 -7.10 11.65 4.25
N SER A 52 -6.77 10.56 3.59
CA SER A 52 -6.22 9.37 4.24
C SER A 52 -4.97 8.94 3.52
N ARG A 53 -3.84 8.99 4.23
CA ARG A 53 -2.57 8.43 3.79
C ARG A 53 -2.34 7.13 4.53
N LEU A 54 -2.48 6.01 3.83
CA LEU A 54 -2.10 4.71 4.38
C LEU A 54 -0.70 4.36 3.91
N ARG A 55 0.18 4.06 4.87
CA ARG A 55 1.52 3.56 4.62
C ARG A 55 1.64 2.18 5.25
N TRP A 56 2.06 1.18 4.48
CA TRP A 56 2.43 -0.12 5.02
C TRP A 56 3.94 -0.18 5.25
N PRO A 57 4.43 -0.01 6.48
CA PRO A 57 5.82 -0.31 6.79
C PRO A 57 6.00 -1.83 6.73
N GLY A 58 6.37 -2.35 5.56
CA GLY A 58 7.18 -3.56 5.35
C GLY A 58 6.95 -4.85 6.16
N GLY A 59 5.84 -5.10 6.85
CA GLY A 59 5.73 -6.36 7.60
C GLY A 59 4.62 -6.60 8.62
N LEU A 60 3.54 -5.82 8.68
CA LEU A 60 2.41 -6.14 9.58
C LEU A 60 1.43 -7.15 8.95
N VAL A 61 1.94 -8.33 8.61
CA VAL A 61 1.16 -9.56 8.63
C VAL A 61 2.01 -10.59 9.36
N ARG A 62 1.84 -10.61 10.69
CA ARG A 62 2.17 -11.80 11.48
C ARG A 62 1.02 -12.79 11.33
#